data_AF-A0A7Z9G3F6-F1
#
_entry.id   AF-A0A7Z9G3F6-F1
#
_cell.length_a   1.000
_cell.length_b   1.000
_cell.length_c   1.000
_cell.angle_alpha   90.00
_cell.angle_beta   90.00
_cell.angle_gamma   90.00
#
_symmetry.space_group_name_H-M   'P 1'
#
loop_
_entity.id
_entity.type
_entity.pdbx_description
1 polymer ?
#
loop_
_entity_poly.entity_id
_entity_poly.type
_entity_poly.pdbx_seq_one_letter_code
_entity_poly.pdbx_strand_id
1 'polypeptide(L)'
;MTAEDIAEVENEKFFEVYNGHPAVRNYGDATHISTEKMWDQILTKRLTNGSGEIIYGIATDDAHNYHRYQTNRSNPGRGWVMVKAAFLSPESIIRAMEKGDFYSSTGVIIKSFERDQQSFKIEIEPEDGITYITQFIGKVKSNTIDSESMDSQRRNSKEGKINGQILAEEAGFEVQYDFKGNEIYVRAKVVSSKEKKNPYHEGEFESAWLQPMIP
;
A
#
# COMPACT_ATOMS: atom_id res chain seq x y z
N MET A 1 16.25 -9.83 2.46
CA MET A 1 15.90 -8.42 2.26
C MET A 1 14.88 -8.04 3.32
N THR A 2 15.21 -7.04 4.12
CA THR A 2 14.36 -6.48 5.20
C THR A 2 13.81 -5.12 4.79
N ALA A 3 12.90 -4.56 5.59
CA ALA A 3 12.48 -3.17 5.42
C ALA A 3 13.66 -2.21 5.61
N GLU A 4 14.58 -2.53 6.53
CA GLU A 4 15.77 -1.73 6.79
C GLU A 4 16.68 -1.62 5.57
N ASP A 5 16.88 -2.73 4.85
CA ASP A 5 17.70 -2.77 3.64
C ASP A 5 17.14 -1.82 2.56
N ILE A 6 15.82 -1.83 2.35
CA ILE A 6 15.14 -1.01 1.33
C ILE A 6 15.07 0.46 1.73
N ALA A 7 14.85 0.74 3.02
CA ALA A 7 14.76 2.11 3.52
C ALA A 7 16.07 2.91 3.33
N GLU A 8 17.21 2.24 3.25
CA GLU A 8 18.53 2.84 3.04
C GLU A 8 18.88 3.06 1.55
N VAL A 9 18.08 2.50 0.63
CA VAL A 9 18.29 2.73 -0.81
C VAL A 9 17.83 4.14 -1.17
N GLU A 10 18.77 4.95 -1.62
CA GLU A 10 18.52 6.30 -2.13
C GLU A 10 17.81 6.26 -3.50
N ASN A 11 16.94 7.23 -3.76
CA ASN A 11 16.21 7.41 -5.02
C ASN A 11 15.24 6.28 -5.42
N GLU A 12 15.12 5.21 -4.65
CA GLU A 12 14.06 4.21 -4.87
C GLU A 12 12.71 4.82 -4.48
N LYS A 13 11.80 4.95 -5.45
CA LYS A 13 10.49 5.60 -5.27
C LYS A 13 9.34 4.61 -5.14
N PHE A 14 9.54 3.34 -5.50
CA PHE A 14 8.47 2.36 -5.57
C PHE A 14 8.81 1.07 -4.81
N PHE A 15 7.79 0.52 -4.17
CA PHE A 15 7.85 -0.75 -3.47
C PHE A 15 6.67 -1.60 -3.92
N GLU A 16 6.93 -2.86 -4.25
CA GLU A 16 5.87 -3.78 -4.67
C GLU A 16 5.08 -4.26 -3.45
N VAL A 17 3.89 -3.67 -3.25
CA VAL A 17 2.99 -4.04 -2.16
C VAL A 17 2.17 -5.27 -2.49
N TYR A 18 2.04 -5.59 -3.78
CA TYR A 18 1.33 -6.75 -4.26
C TYR A 18 1.95 -7.27 -5.57
N ASN A 19 2.20 -8.58 -5.62
CA ASN A 19 2.61 -9.26 -6.84
C ASN A 19 1.67 -10.45 -7.11
N GLY A 20 1.23 -10.62 -8.37
CA GLY A 20 0.36 -11.71 -8.80
C GLY A 20 1.04 -13.07 -8.97
N HIS A 21 2.35 -13.16 -8.82
CA HIS A 21 3.12 -14.38 -8.98
C HIS A 21 2.83 -15.40 -7.86
N PRO A 22 2.56 -16.68 -8.16
CA PRO A 22 2.10 -17.67 -7.18
C PRO A 22 3.12 -18.02 -6.07
N ALA A 23 4.39 -17.69 -6.26
CA ALA A 23 5.47 -17.99 -5.31
C ALA A 23 5.78 -16.85 -4.31
N VAL A 24 5.01 -15.75 -4.35
CA VAL A 24 5.24 -14.58 -3.49
C VAL A 24 4.53 -14.71 -2.15
N ARG A 25 4.89 -13.83 -1.21
CA ARG A 25 4.38 -13.82 0.16
C ARG A 25 3.75 -12.46 0.51
N ASN A 26 2.81 -11.97 -0.30
CA ASN A 26 2.17 -10.67 -0.05
C ASN A 26 1.61 -10.59 1.39
N TYR A 27 0.95 -11.65 1.85
CA TYR A 27 0.40 -11.74 3.22
C TYR A 27 1.42 -12.11 4.31
N GLY A 28 2.68 -12.35 3.95
CA GLY A 28 3.70 -12.88 4.86
C GLY A 28 3.47 -14.35 5.22
N ASP A 29 4.26 -14.86 6.16
CA ASP A 29 4.14 -16.20 6.72
C ASP A 29 4.75 -16.27 8.13
N ALA A 30 5.05 -17.47 8.61
CA ALA A 30 5.65 -17.67 9.94
C ALA A 30 7.06 -17.04 10.09
N THR A 31 7.76 -16.72 9.01
CA THR A 31 9.13 -16.16 9.07
C THR A 31 9.27 -14.84 8.31
N HIS A 32 8.25 -14.41 7.56
CA HIS A 32 8.25 -13.17 6.79
C HIS A 32 7.05 -12.29 7.16
N ILE A 33 7.30 -10.99 7.32
CA ILE A 33 6.21 -10.00 7.40
C ILE A 33 5.51 -9.84 6.05
N SER A 34 4.26 -9.38 6.06
CA SER A 34 3.56 -9.03 4.82
C SER A 34 4.23 -7.86 4.11
N THR A 35 4.06 -7.77 2.80
CA THR A 35 4.54 -6.64 1.98
C THR A 35 3.97 -5.32 2.49
N GLU A 36 2.70 -5.28 2.89
CA GLU A 36 2.10 -4.07 3.48
C GLU A 36 2.77 -3.65 4.80
N LYS A 37 3.07 -4.61 5.68
CA LYS A 37 3.80 -4.31 6.93
C LYS A 37 5.23 -3.85 6.64
N MET A 38 5.87 -4.43 5.63
CA MET A 38 7.19 -4.01 5.17
C MET A 38 7.14 -2.58 4.61
N TRP A 39 6.12 -2.26 3.82
CA TRP A 39 5.90 -0.91 3.29
C TRP A 39 5.76 0.12 4.41
N ASP A 40 4.95 -0.19 5.43
CA ASP A 40 4.77 0.68 6.59
C ASP A 40 6.06 0.87 7.41
N GLN A 41 6.90 -0.16 7.50
CA GLN A 41 8.23 -0.08 8.13
C GLN A 41 9.19 0.81 7.33
N ILE A 42 9.22 0.65 6.00
CA ILE A 42 10.06 1.48 5.12
C ILE A 42 9.64 2.95 5.24
N LEU A 43 8.34 3.23 5.12
CA LEU A 43 7.78 4.58 5.26
C LEU A 43 8.13 5.18 6.62
N THR A 44 7.93 4.43 7.70
CA THR A 44 8.28 4.88 9.05
C THR A 44 9.76 5.22 9.15
N LYS A 45 10.66 4.34 8.69
CA LYS A 45 12.10 4.55 8.79
C LYS A 45 12.56 5.75 7.96
N ARG A 46 12.09 5.87 6.70
CA ARG A 46 12.44 6.99 5.83
C ARG A 46 11.96 8.33 6.38
N LEU A 47 10.75 8.41 6.90
CA LEU A 47 10.11 9.67 7.30
C LEU A 47 10.46 10.13 8.73
N THR A 48 11.10 9.29 9.55
CA THR A 48 11.56 9.70 10.89
C THR A 48 13.07 9.93 10.96
N ASN A 49 13.84 8.95 10.52
CA ASN A 49 15.30 8.90 10.75
C ASN A 49 16.09 8.72 9.46
N GLY A 50 15.43 8.73 8.29
CA GLY A 50 16.02 8.43 6.99
C GLY A 50 15.96 9.62 6.04
N SER A 51 15.74 9.33 4.75
CA SER A 51 15.80 10.33 3.67
C SER A 51 14.73 11.42 3.74
N GLY A 52 13.66 11.23 4.52
CA GLY A 52 12.47 12.09 4.50
C GLY A 52 11.59 11.89 3.25
N GLU A 53 11.92 10.94 2.38
CA GLU A 53 11.20 10.71 1.13
C GLU A 53 10.17 9.57 1.25
N ILE A 54 9.02 9.78 0.62
CA ILE A 54 7.98 8.77 0.48
C ILE A 54 8.43 7.66 -0.49
N ILE A 55 8.10 6.41 -0.17
CA ILE A 55 8.10 5.30 -1.11
C ILE A 55 6.66 4.89 -1.44
N TYR A 56 6.32 4.82 -2.73
CA TYR A 56 4.98 4.51 -3.21
C TYR A 56 4.79 3.01 -3.42
N GLY A 57 3.58 2.52 -3.18
CA GLY A 57 3.21 1.11 -3.28
C GLY A 57 2.63 0.78 -4.65
N ILE A 58 3.28 -0.12 -5.39
CA ILE A 58 2.81 -0.62 -6.69
C ILE A 58 2.27 -2.06 -6.60
N ALA A 59 1.28 -2.37 -7.42
CA ALA A 59 0.81 -3.74 -7.65
C ALA A 59 1.13 -4.19 -9.08
N THR A 60 1.60 -5.42 -9.23
CA THR A 60 1.91 -6.03 -10.53
C THR A 60 1.30 -7.43 -10.62
N ASP A 61 1.17 -7.97 -11.84
CA ASP A 61 0.74 -9.35 -12.06
C ASP A 61 1.90 -10.35 -12.30
N ASP A 62 3.07 -9.83 -12.69
CA ASP A 62 4.29 -10.58 -13.00
C ASP A 62 4.03 -11.78 -13.93
N ALA A 63 3.24 -11.52 -14.98
CA ALA A 63 2.69 -12.56 -15.82
C ALA A 63 3.74 -13.26 -16.70
N HIS A 64 3.73 -14.60 -16.64
CA HIS A 64 4.55 -15.48 -17.48
C HIS A 64 3.69 -16.56 -18.19
N ASN A 65 2.38 -16.59 -17.93
CA ASN A 65 1.45 -17.59 -18.47
C ASN A 65 0.17 -16.93 -19.02
N TYR A 66 0.04 -16.90 -20.35
CA TYR A 66 -1.00 -16.14 -21.06
C TYR A 66 -2.13 -16.99 -21.65
N HIS A 67 -1.97 -18.32 -21.70
CA HIS A 67 -2.92 -19.20 -22.41
C HIS A 67 -3.88 -19.97 -21.51
N ARG A 68 -3.58 -20.11 -20.21
CA ARG A 68 -4.41 -20.85 -19.24
C ARG A 68 -4.34 -20.20 -17.87
N TYR A 69 -5.51 -19.89 -17.31
CA TYR A 69 -5.66 -19.30 -15.99
C TYR A 69 -5.73 -20.38 -14.91
N GLN A 70 -4.80 -20.37 -13.97
CA GLN A 70 -4.68 -21.29 -12.83
C GLN A 70 -3.99 -20.57 -11.66
N THR A 71 -4.46 -20.77 -10.43
CA THR A 71 -3.92 -20.11 -9.23
C THR A 71 -2.40 -20.26 -9.11
N ASN A 72 -1.87 -21.46 -9.39
CA ASN A 72 -0.44 -21.78 -9.34
C ASN A 72 0.39 -21.33 -10.56
N ARG A 73 -0.17 -20.52 -11.46
CA ARG A 73 0.51 -19.94 -12.63
C ARG A 73 0.59 -18.44 -12.51
N SER A 74 1.62 -17.83 -13.08
CA SER A 74 1.78 -16.37 -13.10
C SER A 74 0.92 -15.81 -14.24
N ASN A 75 -0.36 -15.59 -13.96
CA ASN A 75 -1.35 -15.14 -14.94
C ASN A 75 -1.52 -13.62 -14.95
N PRO A 76 -1.88 -13.02 -16.10
CA PRO A 76 -2.08 -11.59 -16.21
C PRO A 76 -3.34 -11.11 -15.49
N GLY A 77 -3.36 -9.81 -15.18
CA GLY A 77 -4.53 -9.13 -14.60
C GLY A 77 -4.76 -9.43 -13.12
N ARG A 78 -3.69 -9.75 -12.38
CA ARG A 78 -3.75 -9.98 -10.93
C ARG A 78 -3.47 -8.74 -10.10
N GLY A 79 -2.72 -7.79 -10.63
CA GLY A 79 -2.42 -6.52 -9.99
C GLY A 79 -2.00 -5.49 -11.04
N TRP A 80 -2.37 -4.23 -10.82
CA TRP A 80 -2.01 -3.13 -11.71
C TRP A 80 -2.00 -1.80 -10.95
N VAL A 81 -1.53 -0.75 -11.63
CA VAL A 81 -1.67 0.64 -11.18
C VAL A 81 -2.62 1.41 -12.09
N MET A 82 -3.41 2.30 -11.50
CA MET A 82 -4.31 3.22 -12.18
C MET A 82 -3.79 4.64 -11.96
N VAL A 83 -3.31 5.28 -13.03
CA VAL A 83 -2.57 6.55 -12.96
C VAL A 83 -3.46 7.74 -13.32
N LYS A 84 -3.54 8.72 -12.42
CA LYS A 84 -4.25 9.99 -12.60
C LYS A 84 -3.37 10.97 -13.37
N ALA A 85 -3.18 10.70 -14.67
CA ALA A 85 -2.39 11.54 -15.57
C ALA A 85 -3.24 12.60 -16.29
N ALA A 86 -2.69 13.78 -16.53
CA ALA A 86 -3.36 14.84 -17.29
C ALA A 86 -3.55 14.47 -18.78
N PHE A 87 -2.60 13.72 -19.34
CA PHE A 87 -2.63 13.24 -20.71
C PHE A 87 -2.22 11.78 -20.77
N LEU A 88 -2.71 11.05 -21.79
CA LEU A 88 -2.23 9.71 -22.11
C LEU A 88 -0.90 9.79 -22.89
N SER A 89 0.15 10.30 -22.24
CA SER A 89 1.51 10.32 -22.76
C SER A 89 2.49 9.72 -21.75
N PRO A 90 3.62 9.15 -22.19
CA PRO A 90 4.63 8.61 -21.30
C PRO A 90 5.09 9.62 -20.23
N GLU A 91 5.34 10.86 -20.63
CA GLU A 91 5.81 11.92 -19.74
C GLU A 91 4.77 12.28 -18.69
N SER A 92 3.50 12.36 -19.07
CA SER A 92 2.42 12.67 -18.13
C SER A 92 2.15 11.52 -17.17
N ILE A 93 2.30 10.27 -17.60
CA ILE A 93 2.18 9.08 -16.75
C ILE A 93 3.32 9.04 -15.74
N ILE A 94 4.57 9.17 -16.20
CA ILE A 94 5.77 9.15 -15.34
C ILE A 94 5.66 10.24 -14.28
N ARG A 95 5.35 11.48 -14.67
CA ARG A 95 5.21 12.60 -13.72
C ARG A 95 4.11 12.36 -12.68
N ALA A 96 2.99 11.76 -13.07
CA ALA A 96 1.92 11.43 -12.12
C ALA A 96 2.37 10.33 -11.15
N MET A 97 3.03 9.27 -11.65
CA MET A 97 3.56 8.21 -10.79
C MET A 97 4.63 8.72 -9.81
N GLU A 98 5.55 9.56 -10.26
CA GLU A 98 6.58 10.16 -9.41
C GLU A 98 6.02 11.11 -8.33
N LYS A 99 4.80 11.62 -8.52
CA LYS A 99 4.04 12.41 -7.54
C LYS A 99 3.11 11.57 -6.66
N GLY A 100 3.03 10.26 -6.89
CA GLY A 100 2.08 9.40 -6.19
C GLY A 100 0.62 9.60 -6.61
N ASP A 101 0.37 10.21 -7.79
CA ASP A 101 -0.97 10.43 -8.36
C ASP A 101 -1.47 9.17 -9.08
N PHE A 102 -1.57 8.08 -8.31
CA PHE A 102 -2.08 6.80 -8.78
C PHE A 102 -2.59 5.98 -7.59
N TYR A 103 -3.24 4.85 -7.87
CA TYR A 103 -3.48 3.82 -6.89
C TYR A 103 -3.16 2.45 -7.47
N SER A 104 -2.82 1.51 -6.61
CA SER A 104 -2.62 0.10 -6.97
C SER A 104 -3.91 -0.67 -6.75
N SER A 105 -4.22 -1.65 -7.59
CA SER A 105 -5.47 -2.41 -7.49
C SER A 105 -5.32 -3.86 -7.91
N THR A 106 -6.18 -4.70 -7.33
CA THR A 106 -6.43 -6.09 -7.74
C THR A 106 -7.86 -6.32 -8.24
N GLY A 107 -8.66 -5.26 -8.40
CA GLY A 107 -10.06 -5.33 -8.84
C GLY A 107 -10.86 -4.08 -8.53
N VAL A 108 -10.60 -3.45 -7.38
CA VAL A 108 -11.31 -2.24 -6.94
C VAL A 108 -11.02 -1.07 -7.88
N ILE A 109 -12.08 -0.39 -8.31
CA ILE A 109 -12.01 0.85 -9.09
C ILE A 109 -12.26 2.03 -8.16
N ILE A 110 -11.31 2.96 -8.11
CA ILE A 110 -11.46 4.23 -7.41
C ILE A 110 -11.91 5.25 -8.45
N LYS A 111 -13.13 5.75 -8.31
CA LYS A 111 -13.72 6.74 -9.21
C LYS A 111 -13.03 8.08 -9.08
N SER A 112 -12.77 8.50 -7.84
CA SER A 112 -12.00 9.72 -7.56
C SER A 112 -11.26 9.62 -6.23
N PHE A 113 -10.15 10.34 -6.11
CA PHE A 113 -9.47 10.56 -4.84
C PHE A 113 -8.83 11.94 -4.81
N GLU A 114 -8.85 12.54 -3.62
CA GLU A 114 -8.30 13.85 -3.33
C GLU A 114 -7.52 13.81 -2.02
N ARG A 115 -6.40 14.51 -2.00
CA ARG A 115 -5.45 14.56 -0.89
C ARG A 115 -4.92 15.97 -0.81
N ASP A 116 -5.11 16.60 0.34
CA ASP A 116 -4.57 17.93 0.64
C ASP A 116 -4.04 17.97 2.07
N GLN A 117 -3.69 19.14 2.61
CA GLN A 117 -3.16 19.22 3.99
C GLN A 117 -4.21 18.99 5.08
N GLN A 118 -5.49 18.88 4.72
CA GLN A 118 -6.61 18.78 5.67
C GLN A 118 -7.21 17.38 5.68
N SER A 119 -7.33 16.73 4.52
CA SER A 119 -8.06 15.46 4.40
C SER A 119 -7.58 14.54 3.27
N PHE A 120 -7.93 13.25 3.42
CA PHE A 120 -7.83 12.21 2.40
C PHE A 120 -9.23 11.71 2.05
N LYS A 121 -9.72 12.04 0.85
CA LYS A 121 -11.05 11.66 0.34
C LYS A 121 -10.95 10.62 -0.76
N ILE A 122 -11.85 9.64 -0.71
CA ILE A 122 -11.87 8.51 -1.65
C ILE A 122 -13.33 8.24 -2.03
N GLU A 123 -13.57 8.17 -3.34
CA GLU A 123 -14.82 7.72 -3.95
C GLU A 123 -14.55 6.43 -4.73
N ILE A 124 -15.19 5.34 -4.31
CA ILE A 124 -15.09 4.01 -4.89
C ILE A 124 -16.22 3.85 -5.91
N GLU A 125 -15.93 3.28 -7.08
CA GLU A 125 -16.98 2.92 -8.05
C GLU A 125 -17.79 1.74 -7.48
N PRO A 126 -19.09 1.91 -7.19
CA PRO A 126 -19.89 0.87 -6.57
C PRO A 126 -20.18 -0.29 -7.54
N GLU A 127 -20.19 -1.51 -7.01
CA GLU A 127 -20.68 -2.71 -7.71
C GLU A 127 -21.88 -3.30 -6.96
N ASP A 128 -22.89 -3.76 -7.71
CA ASP A 128 -24.11 -4.33 -7.15
C ASP A 128 -23.81 -5.51 -6.21
N GLY A 129 -24.28 -5.42 -4.97
CA GLY A 129 -24.10 -6.45 -3.96
C GLY A 129 -22.70 -6.55 -3.35
N ILE A 130 -21.80 -5.63 -3.68
CA ILE A 130 -20.44 -5.57 -3.13
C ILE A 130 -20.34 -4.46 -2.09
N THR A 131 -19.71 -4.76 -0.96
CA THR A 131 -19.42 -3.79 0.11
C THR A 131 -17.94 -3.48 0.15
N TYR A 132 -17.59 -2.28 0.59
CA TYR A 132 -16.21 -1.83 0.71
C TYR A 132 -15.94 -1.31 2.11
N ILE A 133 -14.75 -1.63 2.61
CA ILE A 133 -14.17 -1.08 3.84
C ILE A 133 -12.88 -0.37 3.46
N THR A 134 -12.77 0.89 3.86
CA THR A 134 -11.54 1.66 3.69
C THR A 134 -10.84 1.81 5.02
N GLN A 135 -9.58 1.38 5.06
CA GLN A 135 -8.69 1.52 6.20
C GLN A 135 -7.71 2.66 5.91
N PHE A 136 -7.77 3.72 6.72
CA PHE A 136 -6.74 4.74 6.75
C PHE A 136 -5.64 4.28 7.70
N ILE A 137 -4.45 4.06 7.17
CA ILE A 137 -3.32 3.43 7.86
C ILE A 137 -2.17 4.41 7.89
N GLY A 138 -1.52 4.56 9.04
CA GLY A 138 -0.41 5.50 9.17
C GLY A 138 0.33 5.35 10.48
N LYS A 139 1.30 6.22 10.70
CA LYS A 139 2.00 6.33 11.98
C LYS A 139 1.83 7.73 12.53
N VAL A 140 1.59 7.87 13.83
CA VAL A 140 1.56 9.17 14.52
C VAL A 140 2.87 9.42 15.26
N LYS A 141 3.20 10.69 15.46
CA LYS A 141 4.30 11.14 16.31
C LYS A 141 4.03 10.65 17.74
N SER A 142 4.99 9.96 18.33
CA SER A 142 4.90 9.53 19.72
C SER A 142 5.07 10.74 20.63
N ASN A 143 4.18 10.90 21.62
CA ASN A 143 4.35 11.89 22.70
C ASN A 143 5.29 11.38 23.80
N THR A 144 5.66 10.10 23.79
CA THR A 144 6.70 9.55 24.65
C THR A 144 8.03 9.67 23.94
N ILE A 145 9.02 10.25 24.63
CA ILE A 145 10.42 10.08 24.28
C ILE A 145 10.64 8.57 24.24
N ASP A 146 10.75 7.99 23.04
CA ASP A 146 11.18 6.61 22.87
C ASP A 146 12.65 6.55 23.31
N SER A 147 12.84 6.53 24.62
CA SER A 147 14.04 6.08 25.28
C SER A 147 14.14 4.60 24.95
N GLU A 148 14.80 4.25 23.86
CA GLU A 148 15.26 2.87 23.69
C GLU A 148 16.48 2.79 22.77
N SER A 149 17.63 2.89 23.46
CA SER A 149 18.84 2.09 23.30
C SER A 149 18.99 1.29 22.01
N MET A 150 20.02 1.69 21.27
CA MET A 150 20.84 0.88 20.38
C MET A 150 21.11 -0.51 20.98
N ASP A 151 20.32 -1.52 20.62
CA ASP A 151 20.73 -2.91 20.78
C ASP A 151 20.54 -3.67 19.47
N SER A 152 21.67 -3.89 18.80
CA SER A 152 21.81 -4.33 17.41
C SER A 152 21.49 -5.82 17.17
N GLN A 153 20.86 -6.47 18.16
CA GLN A 153 20.54 -7.90 18.13
C GLN A 153 19.04 -8.22 17.90
N ARG A 154 18.14 -7.24 17.92
CA ARG A 154 16.69 -7.46 17.63
C ARG A 154 16.33 -7.31 16.14
N ARG A 155 17.18 -7.78 15.23
CA ARG A 155 16.90 -7.72 13.78
C ARG A 155 15.72 -8.60 13.31
N ASN A 156 15.20 -9.47 14.18
CA ASN A 156 14.12 -10.43 13.85
C ASN A 156 13.07 -10.61 14.96
N SER A 157 12.93 -9.70 15.93
CA SER A 157 11.85 -9.84 16.93
C SER A 157 10.50 -9.48 16.30
N LYS A 158 9.63 -10.48 16.15
CA LYS A 158 8.25 -10.41 15.67
C LYS A 158 7.35 -9.42 16.43
N GLU A 159 7.78 -8.92 17.58
CA GLU A 159 7.06 -7.97 18.41
C GLU A 159 8.04 -6.89 18.88
N GLY A 160 7.68 -5.61 18.68
CA GLY A 160 8.41 -4.50 19.28
C GLY A 160 8.94 -3.40 18.35
N LYS A 161 8.19 -2.99 17.32
CA LYS A 161 8.14 -1.60 16.82
C LYS A 161 6.73 -1.38 16.28
N ILE A 162 5.91 -0.56 16.93
CA ILE A 162 4.59 -0.21 16.40
C ILE A 162 4.83 0.57 15.09
N ASN A 163 4.55 -0.07 13.96
CA ASN A 163 4.66 0.49 12.61
C ASN A 163 3.28 1.07 12.21
N GLY A 164 2.98 1.17 10.92
CA GLY A 164 1.67 1.60 10.44
C GLY A 164 0.53 0.90 11.20
N GLN A 165 -0.40 1.71 11.69
CA GLN A 165 -1.59 1.28 12.42
C GLN A 165 -2.83 1.81 11.71
N ILE A 166 -3.97 1.13 11.88
CA ILE A 166 -5.26 1.65 11.41
C ILE A 166 -5.61 2.88 12.27
N LEU A 167 -5.69 4.05 11.64
CA LEU A 167 -6.05 5.32 12.25
C LEU A 167 -7.56 5.55 12.22
N ALA A 168 -8.22 5.03 11.19
CA ALA A 168 -9.66 5.01 11.02
C ALA A 168 -10.05 3.88 10.05
N GLU A 169 -11.28 3.40 10.19
CA GLU A 169 -11.89 2.43 9.29
C GLU A 169 -13.31 2.89 8.99
N GLU A 170 -13.64 3.02 7.71
CA GLU A 170 -14.92 3.56 7.23
C GLU A 170 -15.52 2.61 6.20
N ALA A 171 -16.81 2.31 6.33
CA ALA A 171 -17.54 1.49 5.36
C ALA A 171 -18.36 2.39 4.43
N GLY A 172 -18.42 2.03 3.15
CA GLY A 172 -19.18 2.77 2.14
C GLY A 172 -18.40 3.06 0.87
N PHE A 173 -18.96 3.89 0.01
CA PHE A 173 -18.39 4.23 -1.30
C PHE A 173 -17.72 5.61 -1.32
N GLU A 174 -18.11 6.50 -0.41
CA GLU A 174 -17.49 7.80 -0.20
C GLU A 174 -16.99 7.86 1.23
N VAL A 175 -15.68 8.02 1.40
CA VAL A 175 -15.04 8.03 2.71
C VAL A 175 -14.00 9.15 2.79
N GLN A 176 -13.80 9.65 3.99
CA GLN A 176 -12.86 10.73 4.27
C GLN A 176 -12.16 10.51 5.59
N TYR A 177 -10.86 10.82 5.63
CA TYR A 177 -10.09 10.95 6.86
C TYR A 177 -9.59 12.39 6.98
N ASP A 178 -9.97 13.06 8.06
CA ASP A 178 -9.45 14.38 8.43
C ASP A 178 -8.16 14.23 9.24
N PHE A 179 -7.09 14.90 8.82
CA PHE A 179 -5.81 14.82 9.50
C PHE A 179 -5.86 15.48 10.87
N LYS A 180 -5.22 14.84 11.84
CA LYS A 180 -5.14 15.31 13.22
C LYS A 180 -3.89 16.16 13.46
N GLY A 181 -2.99 16.24 12.48
CA GLY A 181 -1.77 17.05 12.50
C GLY A 181 -0.61 16.40 13.28
N ASN A 182 -0.80 15.19 13.78
CA ASN A 182 0.23 14.42 14.48
C ASN A 182 0.68 13.20 13.70
N GLU A 183 0.14 12.95 12.51
CA GLU A 183 0.57 11.88 11.62
C GLU A 183 1.97 12.17 11.04
N ILE A 184 2.77 11.12 10.90
CA ILE A 184 4.03 11.08 10.14
C ILE A 184 3.70 10.81 8.67
N TYR A 185 2.76 9.90 8.43
CA TYR A 185 2.14 9.67 7.13
C TYR A 185 0.76 9.04 7.31
N VAL A 186 -0.06 9.13 6.27
CA VAL A 186 -1.31 8.39 6.11
C VAL A 186 -1.38 7.83 4.69
N ARG A 187 -1.75 6.56 4.57
CA ARG A 187 -2.15 5.89 3.32
C ARG A 187 -3.54 5.29 3.50
N ALA A 188 -4.15 4.85 2.41
CA ALA A 188 -5.44 4.15 2.47
C ALA A 188 -5.37 2.80 1.78
N LYS A 189 -6.10 1.83 2.32
CA LYS A 189 -6.40 0.55 1.69
C LYS A 189 -7.90 0.37 1.61
N VAL A 190 -8.41 0.10 0.42
CA VAL A 190 -9.80 -0.31 0.22
C VAL A 190 -9.83 -1.83 0.09
N VAL A 191 -10.72 -2.48 0.84
CA VAL A 191 -10.97 -3.92 0.80
C VAL A 191 -12.41 -4.13 0.33
N SER A 192 -12.58 -4.89 -0.75
CA SER A 192 -13.88 -5.28 -1.30
C SER A 192 -14.34 -6.60 -0.68
N SER A 193 -15.65 -6.82 -0.60
CA SER A 193 -16.22 -8.14 -0.30
C SER A 193 -16.22 -9.09 -1.49
N LYS A 194 -15.77 -8.64 -2.67
CA LYS A 194 -15.71 -9.43 -3.89
C LYS A 194 -14.44 -10.27 -3.93
N GLU A 195 -14.60 -11.58 -4.05
CA GLU A 195 -13.49 -12.50 -4.29
C GLU A 195 -12.87 -12.25 -5.67
N LYS A 196 -11.54 -12.34 -5.74
CA LYS A 196 -10.83 -12.23 -7.01
C LYS A 196 -11.16 -13.43 -7.88
N LYS A 197 -11.60 -13.16 -9.12
CA LYS A 197 -11.81 -14.21 -10.13
C LYS A 197 -10.51 -14.94 -10.52
N ASN A 198 -9.37 -14.25 -10.48
CA ASN A 198 -8.05 -14.79 -10.79
C ASN A 198 -7.08 -14.44 -9.64
N PRO A 199 -7.15 -15.15 -8.51
CA PRO A 199 -6.25 -14.88 -7.40
C PRO A 199 -4.89 -15.58 -7.58
N TYR A 200 -3.86 -15.13 -6.87
CA TYR A 200 -2.61 -15.90 -6.73
C TYR A 200 -2.68 -16.89 -5.55
N HIS A 201 -3.61 -16.67 -4.61
CA HIS A 201 -3.87 -17.51 -3.45
C HIS A 201 -5.38 -17.67 -3.21
N GLU A 202 -5.86 -18.83 -2.78
CA GLU A 202 -7.30 -19.03 -2.56
C GLU A 202 -7.87 -18.08 -1.49
N GLY A 203 -9.10 -17.62 -1.69
CA GLY A 203 -9.80 -16.72 -0.76
C GLY A 203 -9.32 -15.25 -0.78
N GLU A 204 -8.57 -14.83 -1.80
CA GLU A 204 -8.24 -13.41 -1.97
C GLU A 204 -9.45 -12.58 -2.38
N PHE A 205 -9.60 -11.42 -1.75
CA PHE A 205 -10.56 -10.40 -2.12
C PHE A 205 -9.90 -9.28 -2.92
N GLU A 206 -10.69 -8.59 -3.73
CA GLU A 206 -10.23 -7.40 -4.44
C GLU A 206 -9.86 -6.29 -3.44
N SER A 207 -8.81 -5.55 -3.74
CA SER A 207 -8.33 -4.45 -2.90
C SER A 207 -7.73 -3.34 -3.76
N ALA A 208 -7.64 -2.15 -3.19
CA ALA A 208 -6.84 -1.05 -3.74
C ALA A 208 -5.98 -0.41 -2.64
N TRP A 209 -4.78 0.04 -3.01
CA TRP A 209 -3.86 0.79 -2.15
C TRP A 209 -3.63 2.16 -2.75
N LEU A 210 -4.03 3.20 -2.02
CA LEU A 210 -3.78 4.58 -2.41
C LEU A 210 -2.49 5.07 -1.73
N GLN A 211 -1.78 5.95 -2.44
CA GLN A 211 -0.42 6.30 -2.05
C GLN A 211 -0.36 7.13 -0.76
N PRO A 212 0.65 6.90 0.09
CA PRO A 212 0.89 7.65 1.31
C PRO A 212 1.09 9.12 1.03
N MET A 213 0.74 9.92 2.02
CA MET A 213 1.02 11.35 2.06
C MET A 213 1.46 11.78 3.45
N ILE A 214 2.15 12.90 3.51
CA ILE A 214 2.56 13.57 4.74
C ILE A 214 1.60 14.75 4.93
N PRO A 215 0.75 14.74 5.97
CA PRO A 215 -0.15 15.85 6.28
C PRO A 215 0.57 17.15 6.67
#